data_AF-A0A5N6VWD6-F1
#
_entry.id   AF-A0A5N6VWD6-F1
#
_cell.length_a   1.000
_cell.length_b   1.000
_cell.length_c   1.000
_cell.angle_alpha   90.00
_cell.angle_beta   90.00
_cell.angle_gamma   90.00
#
_symmetry.space_group_name_H-M   'P 1'
#
loop_
_entity.id
_entity.type
_entity.pdbx_description
1 polymer ?
#
loop_
_entity_poly.entity_id
_entity_poly.type
_entity_poly.pdbx_seq_one_letter_code
_entity_poly.pdbx_strand_id
1 'polypeptide(L)'
;MSSLRAAVYIAPPTPFKTPGKGSGGGLWSPISCTLVYSATEAVLVDTPITIKQTQDLIAWIDRIAPKRKLSYIYITHGHGDHFFGLPLLLQRFPEAKPVATTATVQHMKQQVEEKNYQTQWESRFPGEIARPFVLAQPLPGSNEFKLQDRWLFQAIEVGHSDTYDSTALWVPDLRLAVCGDIVYGQVHQMLFEANTGAKREEWIRAVEKIEALDPLYVVPGHCQEGEVLGRWHLANTKQYIRDFAKVLEKKPKSPREIVEAMTKLYPDRYNTGALIMGAMGYFQALKESRI
;
A
#
# COMPACT_ATOMS: atom_id res chain seq x y z
N MET A 1 -14.49 7.84 28.93
CA MET A 1 -13.12 7.69 28.37
C MET A 1 -13.23 7.83 26.87
N SER A 2 -12.37 8.63 26.20
CA SER A 2 -12.49 8.81 24.74
C SER A 2 -12.10 7.52 24.02
N SER A 3 -12.96 7.01 23.16
CA SER A 3 -12.64 5.92 22.24
C SER A 3 -11.58 6.37 21.22
N LEU A 4 -10.86 5.40 20.63
CA LEU A 4 -10.10 5.68 19.42
C LEU A 4 -11.03 6.18 18.30
N ARG A 5 -10.44 6.93 17.38
CA ARG A 5 -11.05 7.33 16.11
C ARG A 5 -10.04 7.03 15.00
N ALA A 6 -10.54 6.90 13.78
CA ALA A 6 -9.70 6.79 12.60
C ALA A 6 -10.15 7.80 11.54
N ALA A 7 -9.20 8.29 10.75
CA ALA A 7 -9.44 9.08 9.57
C ALA A 7 -8.47 8.62 8.48
N VAL A 8 -8.88 8.72 7.21
CA VAL A 8 -8.06 8.32 6.07
C VAL A 8 -7.84 9.54 5.19
N TYR A 9 -6.57 9.78 4.85
CA TYR A 9 -6.15 10.73 3.85
C TYR A 9 -5.84 9.96 2.57
N ILE A 10 -6.47 10.33 1.46
CA ILE A 10 -6.12 9.78 0.14
C ILE A 10 -5.18 10.77 -0.52
N ALA A 11 -3.89 10.47 -0.53
CA ALA A 11 -2.93 11.24 -1.29
C ALA A 11 -3.32 11.16 -2.77
N PRO A 12 -3.46 12.29 -3.47
CA PRO A 12 -3.93 12.28 -4.84
C PRO A 12 -2.95 11.53 -5.76
N PRO A 13 -3.43 11.03 -6.91
CA PRO A 13 -2.56 10.46 -7.93
C PRO A 13 -1.41 11.40 -8.27
N THR A 14 -0.19 10.87 -8.35
CA THR A 14 1.00 11.67 -8.69
C THR A 14 1.53 11.27 -10.06
N PRO A 15 1.90 12.23 -10.93
CA PRO A 15 2.55 11.91 -12.20
C PRO A 15 3.87 11.15 -11.97
N PHE A 16 4.14 10.16 -12.81
CA PHE A 16 5.43 9.48 -12.87
C PHE A 16 5.97 9.46 -14.30
N LYS A 17 7.29 9.45 -14.45
CA LYS A 17 7.96 9.34 -15.77
C LYS A 17 8.18 7.89 -16.17
N THR A 18 8.09 7.59 -17.46
CA THR A 18 8.48 6.26 -17.95
C THR A 18 10.00 6.11 -17.90
N PRO A 19 10.56 5.11 -17.18
CA PRO A 19 12.01 4.95 -17.08
C PRO A 19 12.68 4.85 -18.45
N GLY A 20 13.80 5.55 -18.63
CA GLY A 20 14.60 5.52 -19.86
C GLY A 20 14.00 6.24 -21.07
N LYS A 21 12.85 6.91 -20.92
CA LYS A 21 12.27 7.76 -21.98
C LYS A 21 12.29 9.22 -21.56
N GLY A 22 12.74 10.11 -22.45
CA GLY A 22 12.76 11.56 -22.24
C GLY A 22 11.37 12.23 -22.26
N SER A 23 10.35 11.49 -22.68
CA SER A 23 8.95 11.91 -22.68
C SER A 23 8.02 10.71 -22.43
N GLY A 24 6.83 10.98 -21.89
CA GLY A 24 5.86 9.97 -21.47
C GLY A 24 5.81 9.76 -19.95
N GLY A 25 4.82 9.02 -19.49
CA GLY A 25 4.51 8.88 -18.07
C GLY A 25 3.09 8.36 -17.84
N GLY A 26 2.71 8.28 -16.57
CA GLY A 26 1.36 7.94 -16.15
C GLY A 26 1.04 8.57 -14.81
N LEU A 27 -0.07 8.16 -14.23
CA LEU A 27 -0.44 8.55 -12.87
C LEU A 27 -0.21 7.35 -11.97
N TRP A 28 0.54 7.55 -10.89
CA TRP A 28 0.61 6.59 -9.80
C TRP A 28 -0.75 6.55 -9.10
N SER A 29 -1.13 5.38 -8.57
CA SER A 29 -2.41 5.25 -7.87
C SER A 29 -2.49 6.25 -6.71
N PRO A 30 -3.68 6.77 -6.38
CA PRO A 30 -3.86 7.44 -5.11
C PRO A 30 -3.50 6.51 -3.94
N ILE A 31 -2.93 7.06 -2.88
CA ILE A 31 -2.35 6.28 -1.75
C ILE A 31 -3.13 6.59 -0.48
N SER A 32 -3.60 5.57 0.21
CA SER A 32 -4.27 5.71 1.50
C SER A 32 -3.26 5.85 2.62
N CYS A 33 -3.37 6.91 3.41
CA CYS A 33 -2.64 7.08 4.67
C CYS A 33 -3.66 7.15 5.82
N THR A 34 -3.56 6.26 6.80
CA THR A 34 -4.58 6.16 7.87
C THR A 34 -4.05 6.72 9.17
N LEU A 35 -4.77 7.66 9.78
CA LEU A 35 -4.49 8.16 11.12
C LEU A 35 -5.45 7.55 12.12
N VAL A 36 -4.94 6.77 13.07
CA VAL A 36 -5.69 6.25 14.22
C VAL A 36 -5.29 7.05 15.45
N TYR A 37 -6.24 7.68 16.14
CA TYR A 37 -5.90 8.64 17.19
C TYR A 37 -6.85 8.61 18.39
N SER A 38 -6.29 8.92 19.56
CA SER A 38 -7.00 9.15 20.81
C SER A 38 -7.26 10.66 21.00
N ALA A 39 -7.58 11.09 22.21
CA ALA A 39 -7.63 12.53 22.53
C ALA A 39 -6.25 13.21 22.46
N THR A 40 -5.16 12.48 22.70
CA THR A 40 -3.82 13.06 22.94
C THR A 40 -2.72 12.50 22.07
N GLU A 41 -2.88 11.28 21.52
CA GLU A 41 -1.85 10.63 20.71
C GLU A 41 -2.42 10.03 19.43
N ALA A 42 -1.55 9.74 18.46
CA ALA A 42 -1.89 9.17 17.17
C ALA A 42 -0.87 8.15 16.67
N VAL A 43 -1.34 7.26 15.81
CA VAL A 43 -0.57 6.34 14.97
C VAL A 43 -0.93 6.66 13.52
N LEU A 44 0.08 6.93 12.70
CA LEU A 44 -0.07 7.01 11.25
C LEU A 44 0.25 5.64 10.65
N VAL A 45 -0.48 5.24 9.62
CA VAL A 45 -0.20 4.05 8.81
C VAL A 45 0.07 4.47 7.38
N ASP A 46 1.24 4.09 6.88
CA ASP A 46 1.82 4.42 5.58
C ASP A 46 2.01 5.93 5.31
N THR A 47 2.76 6.22 4.26
CA THR A 47 3.14 7.57 3.82
C THR A 47 3.17 7.61 2.29
N PRO A 48 2.92 8.75 1.62
CA PRO A 48 3.00 8.82 0.17
C PRO A 48 4.45 8.91 -0.34
N ILE A 49 4.62 9.03 -1.67
CA ILE A 49 5.92 9.02 -2.35
C ILE A 49 6.65 10.35 -2.23
N THR A 50 6.00 11.43 -2.69
CA THR A 50 6.69 12.67 -3.04
C THR A 50 6.76 13.63 -1.86
N ILE A 51 7.74 14.55 -1.92
CA ILE A 51 7.86 15.69 -0.99
C ILE A 51 6.54 16.44 -0.89
N LYS A 52 5.91 16.75 -2.04
CA LYS A 52 4.65 17.48 -2.08
C LYS A 52 3.52 16.70 -1.40
N GLN A 53 3.29 15.43 -1.79
CA GLN A 53 2.22 14.63 -1.19
C GLN A 53 2.42 14.48 0.33
N THR A 54 3.67 14.36 0.77
CA THR A 54 4.00 14.23 2.20
C THR A 54 3.76 15.53 2.96
N GLN A 55 4.07 16.69 2.38
CA GLN A 55 3.72 18.00 2.96
C GLN A 55 2.20 18.17 3.10
N ASP A 56 1.44 17.75 2.08
CA ASP A 56 -0.02 17.79 2.12
C ASP A 56 -0.59 16.85 3.20
N LEU A 57 -0.02 15.65 3.36
CA LEU A 57 -0.35 14.73 4.46
C LEU A 57 -0.05 15.36 5.83
N ILE A 58 1.12 15.98 6.01
CA ILE A 58 1.48 16.67 7.25
C ILE A 58 0.46 17.76 7.60
N ALA A 59 0.10 18.59 6.61
CA ALA A 59 -0.90 19.64 6.79
C ALA A 59 -2.28 19.06 7.15
N TRP A 60 -2.65 17.92 6.55
CA TRP A 60 -3.88 17.21 6.91
C TRP A 60 -3.86 16.70 8.36
N ILE A 61 -2.75 16.06 8.80
CA ILE A 61 -2.58 15.59 10.19
C ILE A 61 -2.73 16.76 11.17
N ASP A 62 -2.03 17.88 10.92
CA ASP A 62 -2.08 19.06 11.78
C ASP A 62 -3.48 19.66 11.89
N ARG A 63 -4.28 19.56 10.82
CA ARG A 63 -5.67 20.04 10.79
C ARG A 63 -6.63 19.13 11.55
N ILE A 64 -6.54 17.81 11.38
CA ILE A 64 -7.55 16.87 11.93
C ILE A 64 -7.19 16.36 13.33
N ALA A 65 -5.91 16.37 13.69
CA ALA A 65 -5.37 15.87 14.93
C ALA A 65 -4.52 16.94 15.65
N PRO A 66 -5.01 18.18 15.79
CA PRO A 66 -4.19 19.28 16.32
C PRO A 66 -3.73 18.95 17.74
N LYS A 67 -2.45 19.29 18.04
CA LYS A 67 -1.80 19.12 19.35
C LYS A 67 -1.67 17.67 19.83
N ARG A 68 -2.02 16.68 19.02
CA ARG A 68 -1.79 15.27 19.37
C ARG A 68 -0.35 14.91 19.07
N LYS A 69 0.25 14.11 19.94
CA LYS A 69 1.55 13.51 19.71
C LYS A 69 1.41 12.40 18.68
N LEU A 70 2.14 12.47 17.57
CA LEU A 70 2.29 11.33 16.68
C LEU A 70 3.33 10.38 17.32
N SER A 71 2.88 9.26 17.86
CA SER A 71 3.73 8.34 18.64
C SER A 71 4.34 7.26 17.75
N TYR A 72 3.61 6.79 16.75
CA TYR A 72 4.06 5.74 15.83
C TYR A 72 3.71 6.08 14.38
N ILE A 73 4.55 5.60 13.46
CA ILE A 73 4.26 5.53 12.02
C ILE A 73 4.46 4.08 11.62
N TYR A 74 3.38 3.35 11.35
CA TYR A 74 3.43 1.96 10.92
C TYR A 74 3.54 1.86 9.40
N ILE A 75 4.41 0.98 8.89
CA ILE A 75 4.56 0.72 7.45
C ILE A 75 4.06 -0.70 7.13
N THR A 76 3.13 -0.81 6.18
CA THR A 76 2.45 -2.07 5.85
C THR A 76 3.33 -3.05 5.07
N HIS A 77 4.15 -2.55 4.15
CA HIS A 77 5.04 -3.39 3.34
C HIS A 77 6.18 -2.57 2.75
N GLY A 78 7.08 -3.24 2.02
CA GLY A 78 8.37 -2.68 1.67
C GLY A 78 8.42 -1.76 0.47
N HIS A 79 7.34 -1.52 -0.29
CA HIS A 79 7.38 -0.62 -1.46
C HIS A 79 7.53 0.85 -1.05
N GLY A 80 8.26 1.61 -1.86
CA GLY A 80 8.66 2.99 -1.59
C GLY A 80 7.51 3.97 -1.37
N ASP A 81 6.39 3.75 -2.07
CA ASP A 81 5.19 4.56 -1.97
C ASP A 81 4.39 4.38 -0.69
N HIS A 82 4.90 3.57 0.25
CA HIS A 82 4.36 3.42 1.61
C HIS A 82 5.28 4.01 2.68
N PHE A 83 6.55 4.36 2.39
CA PHE A 83 7.49 4.84 3.42
C PHE A 83 8.40 6.03 3.04
N PHE A 84 8.42 6.46 1.79
CA PHE A 84 9.30 7.56 1.36
C PHE A 84 8.97 8.93 1.98
N GLY A 85 7.78 9.11 2.56
CA GLY A 85 7.43 10.30 3.32
C GLY A 85 8.05 10.38 4.72
N LEU A 86 8.66 9.29 5.23
CA LEU A 86 9.23 9.24 6.58
C LEU A 86 10.21 10.38 6.92
N PRO A 87 11.15 10.80 6.05
CA PRO A 87 12.09 11.88 6.38
C PRO A 87 11.40 13.19 6.77
N LEU A 88 10.36 13.59 6.02
CA LEU A 88 9.63 14.84 6.29
C LEU A 88 8.67 14.68 7.48
N LEU A 89 8.05 13.51 7.65
CA LEU A 89 7.21 13.23 8.81
C LEU A 89 8.01 13.31 10.11
N LEU A 90 9.24 12.76 10.15
CA LEU A 90 10.10 12.86 11.32
C LEU A 90 10.66 14.27 11.53
N GLN A 91 10.85 15.07 10.48
CA GLN A 91 11.18 16.48 10.63
C GLN A 91 10.06 17.25 11.34
N ARG A 92 8.79 16.95 11.03
CA ARG A 92 7.62 17.58 11.67
C ARG A 92 7.28 16.99 13.04
N PHE A 93 7.44 15.68 13.21
CA PHE A 93 7.07 14.89 14.39
C PHE A 93 8.28 14.08 14.87
N PRO A 94 9.30 14.71 15.46
CA PRO A 94 10.58 14.07 15.78
C PRO A 94 10.49 12.98 16.86
N GLU A 95 9.41 12.93 17.63
CA GLU A 95 9.16 11.90 18.64
C GLU A 95 8.48 10.64 18.07
N ALA A 96 7.99 10.69 16.82
CA ALA A 96 7.31 9.57 16.19
C ALA A 96 8.29 8.42 15.94
N LYS A 97 7.84 7.19 16.16
CA LYS A 97 8.63 5.97 15.94
C LYS A 97 8.14 5.26 14.68
N PRO A 98 8.91 5.27 13.57
CA PRO A 98 8.60 4.45 12.42
C PRO A 98 8.81 2.98 12.76
N VAL A 99 7.79 2.14 12.57
CA VAL A 99 7.80 0.72 12.93
C VAL A 99 7.20 -0.15 11.83
N ALA A 100 7.73 -1.34 11.66
CA ALA A 100 7.22 -2.36 10.73
C ALA A 100 7.68 -3.75 11.18
N THR A 101 7.20 -4.83 10.54
CA THR A 101 7.75 -6.17 10.83
C THR A 101 9.20 -6.27 10.36
N THR A 102 9.94 -7.23 10.91
CA THR A 102 11.36 -7.42 10.53
C THR A 102 11.51 -7.65 9.02
N ALA A 103 10.63 -8.45 8.43
CA ALA A 103 10.67 -8.76 7.00
C ALA A 103 10.38 -7.52 6.14
N THR A 104 9.36 -6.73 6.50
CA THR A 104 9.06 -5.46 5.84
C THR A 104 10.26 -4.51 5.89
N VAL A 105 10.95 -4.38 7.03
CA VAL A 105 12.16 -3.53 7.14
C VAL A 105 13.27 -4.00 6.20
N GLN A 106 13.45 -5.31 6.00
CA GLN A 106 14.43 -5.81 5.02
C GLN A 106 14.02 -5.49 3.60
N HIS A 107 12.74 -5.61 3.25
CA HIS A 107 12.24 -5.22 1.93
C HIS A 107 12.43 -3.70 1.69
N MET A 108 12.14 -2.84 2.68
CA MET A 108 12.40 -1.39 2.56
C MET A 108 13.88 -1.08 2.26
N LYS A 109 14.82 -1.80 2.88
CA LYS A 109 16.27 -1.64 2.57
C LYS A 109 16.56 -1.90 1.10
N GLN A 110 15.98 -2.95 0.52
CA GLN A 110 16.15 -3.27 -0.90
C GLN A 110 15.62 -2.16 -1.80
N GLN A 111 14.52 -1.49 -1.43
CA GLN A 111 13.97 -0.36 -2.21
C GLN A 111 14.89 0.86 -2.24
N VAL A 112 15.70 1.07 -1.21
CA VAL A 112 16.64 2.20 -1.11
C VAL A 112 18.08 1.86 -1.51
N GLU A 113 18.36 0.59 -1.84
CA GLU A 113 19.65 0.23 -2.43
C GLU A 113 19.86 1.00 -3.73
N GLU A 114 21.01 1.66 -3.87
CA GLU A 114 21.25 2.69 -4.89
C GLU A 114 20.82 2.25 -6.30
N LYS A 115 21.21 1.05 -6.74
CA LYS A 115 20.82 0.53 -8.06
C LYS A 115 19.30 0.36 -8.20
N ASN A 116 18.65 -0.21 -7.18
CA ASN A 116 17.22 -0.45 -7.23
C ASN A 116 16.45 0.88 -7.14
N TYR A 117 16.86 1.77 -6.24
CA TYR A 117 16.30 3.10 -6.11
C TYR A 117 16.40 3.92 -7.42
N GLN A 118 17.59 3.97 -8.03
CA GLN A 118 17.80 4.74 -9.27
C GLN A 118 16.93 4.20 -10.42
N THR A 119 16.83 2.89 -10.54
CA THR A 119 16.07 2.27 -11.64
C THR A 119 14.57 2.33 -11.41
N GLN A 120 14.10 2.16 -10.18
CA GLN A 120 12.67 2.03 -9.88
C GLN A 120 12.00 3.34 -9.47
N TRP A 121 12.67 4.17 -8.67
CA TRP A 121 12.05 5.30 -8.01
C TRP A 121 12.54 6.64 -8.56
N GLU A 122 13.85 6.88 -8.59
CA GLU A 122 14.41 8.15 -9.12
C GLU A 122 14.04 8.37 -10.59
N SER A 123 14.10 7.31 -11.39
CA SER A 123 13.76 7.38 -12.82
C SER A 123 12.30 7.76 -13.07
N ARG A 124 11.41 7.46 -12.11
CA ARG A 124 9.97 7.75 -12.15
C ARG A 124 9.63 9.10 -11.52
N PHE A 125 10.33 9.47 -10.45
CA PHE A 125 10.07 10.65 -9.62
C PHE A 125 11.35 11.49 -9.41
N PRO A 126 12.00 11.98 -10.50
CA PRO A 126 13.32 12.57 -10.40
C PRO A 126 13.30 13.86 -9.57
N GLY A 127 14.06 13.85 -8.47
CA GLY A 127 14.13 14.97 -7.53
C GLY A 127 12.87 15.19 -6.67
N GLU A 128 11.90 14.27 -6.69
CA GLU A 128 10.64 14.44 -5.94
C GLU A 128 10.59 13.64 -4.64
N ILE A 129 11.52 12.72 -4.41
CA ILE A 129 11.57 11.86 -3.21
C ILE A 129 12.54 12.46 -2.18
N ALA A 130 12.10 12.57 -0.92
CA ALA A 130 12.89 13.15 0.15
C ALA A 130 14.11 12.29 0.53
N ARG A 131 15.24 12.96 0.82
CA ARG A 131 16.48 12.34 1.30
C ARG A 131 17.00 13.09 2.56
N PRO A 132 17.81 12.44 3.42
CA PRO A 132 18.21 11.03 3.38
C PRO A 132 17.03 10.09 3.66
N PHE A 133 17.07 8.86 3.12
CA PHE A 133 16.03 7.89 3.40
C PHE A 133 16.00 7.51 4.89
N VAL A 134 14.79 7.32 5.40
CA VAL A 134 14.54 6.83 6.75
C VAL A 134 13.84 5.49 6.63
N LEU A 135 14.30 4.50 7.40
CA LEU A 135 13.69 3.18 7.48
C LEU A 135 12.95 3.01 8.81
N ALA A 136 11.97 2.11 8.81
CA ALA A 136 11.29 1.70 10.02
C ALA A 136 12.18 0.83 10.92
N GLN A 137 11.88 0.84 12.22
CA GLN A 137 12.46 -0.07 13.19
C GLN A 137 11.62 -1.35 13.25
N PRO A 138 12.24 -2.53 13.43
CA PRO A 138 11.49 -3.77 13.57
C PRO A 138 10.65 -3.75 14.84
N LEU A 139 9.40 -4.21 14.74
CA LEU A 139 8.56 -4.51 15.89
C LEU A 139 9.18 -5.64 16.74
N PRO A 140 8.79 -5.75 18.03
CA PRO A 140 9.09 -6.94 18.83
C PRO A 140 8.58 -8.22 18.16
N GLY A 141 9.11 -9.39 18.53
CA GLY A 141 8.72 -10.67 17.93
C GLY A 141 7.24 -11.05 18.09
N SER A 142 6.49 -10.34 18.96
CA SER A 142 5.03 -10.47 19.03
C SER A 142 4.32 -9.80 17.84
N ASN A 143 5.00 -8.95 17.06
CA ASN A 143 4.42 -8.11 16.01
C ASN A 143 3.32 -7.17 16.54
N GLU A 144 3.47 -6.71 17.77
CA GLU A 144 2.48 -5.87 18.46
C GLU A 144 3.11 -4.63 19.08
N PHE A 145 2.31 -3.56 19.16
CA PHE A 145 2.63 -2.39 19.98
C PHE A 145 1.35 -1.79 20.55
N LYS A 146 1.49 -0.90 21.54
CA LYS A 146 0.36 -0.24 22.18
C LYS A 146 0.49 1.28 22.10
N LEU A 147 -0.62 1.95 21.83
CA LEU A 147 -0.75 3.39 22.03
C LEU A 147 -1.18 3.66 23.47
N GLN A 148 -0.43 4.51 24.19
CA GLN A 148 -0.69 4.87 25.59
C GLN A 148 -0.82 3.65 26.52
N ASP A 149 0.00 2.63 26.29
CA ASP A 149 0.02 1.34 27.01
C ASP A 149 -1.34 0.61 27.07
N ARG A 150 -2.30 1.04 26.24
CA ARG A 150 -3.70 0.62 26.32
C ARG A 150 -4.17 -0.02 25.03
N TRP A 151 -4.23 0.76 23.94
CA TRP A 151 -4.86 0.32 22.71
C TRP A 151 -3.88 -0.50 21.89
N LEU A 152 -4.27 -1.72 21.56
CA LEU A 152 -3.44 -2.68 20.85
C LEU A 152 -3.46 -2.43 19.34
N PHE A 153 -2.27 -2.53 18.75
CA PHE A 153 -2.05 -2.54 17.31
C PHE A 153 -1.25 -3.80 16.97
N GLN A 154 -1.75 -4.59 16.03
CA GLN A 154 -1.18 -5.90 15.68
C GLN A 154 -0.83 -5.91 14.19
N ALA A 155 0.43 -6.17 13.88
CA ALA A 155 0.88 -6.41 12.51
C ALA A 155 0.54 -7.85 12.12
N ILE A 156 -0.33 -8.01 11.12
CA ILE A 156 -0.79 -9.29 10.62
C ILE A 156 0.01 -9.62 9.35
N GLU A 157 0.97 -10.52 9.48
CA GLU A 157 1.75 -11.02 8.35
C GLU A 157 0.91 -11.95 7.46
N VAL A 158 0.77 -11.59 6.20
CA VAL A 158 -0.08 -12.36 5.27
C VAL A 158 0.71 -13.19 4.26
N GLY A 159 1.99 -12.89 4.06
CA GLY A 159 2.85 -13.52 3.05
C GLY A 159 2.85 -12.69 1.78
N HIS A 160 2.55 -13.30 0.63
CA HIS A 160 2.47 -12.60 -0.65
C HIS A 160 1.09 -11.94 -0.90
N SER A 161 1.12 -10.71 -1.39
CA SER A 161 -0.01 -10.00 -1.98
C SER A 161 0.38 -9.37 -3.32
N ASP A 162 0.33 -8.04 -3.47
CA ASP A 162 0.91 -7.34 -4.61
C ASP A 162 2.45 -7.51 -4.68
N THR A 163 3.08 -7.70 -3.51
CA THR A 163 4.48 -8.07 -3.28
C THR A 163 4.61 -9.08 -2.13
N TYR A 164 5.84 -9.46 -1.79
CA TYR A 164 6.16 -10.36 -0.68
C TYR A 164 6.33 -9.60 0.65
N ASP A 165 6.24 -10.34 1.76
CA ASP A 165 6.34 -9.83 3.13
C ASP A 165 5.35 -8.70 3.45
N SER A 166 4.15 -8.78 2.86
CA SER A 166 3.08 -7.81 3.09
C SER A 166 2.39 -8.05 4.43
N THR A 167 1.95 -6.95 5.06
CA THR A 167 1.26 -6.99 6.35
C THR A 167 0.08 -6.03 6.38
N ALA A 168 -0.94 -6.35 7.18
CA ALA A 168 -2.00 -5.41 7.55
C ALA A 168 -1.83 -4.97 9.00
N LEU A 169 -2.24 -3.75 9.32
CA LEU A 169 -2.38 -3.32 10.71
C LEU A 169 -3.81 -3.54 11.20
N TRP A 170 -3.97 -4.41 12.19
CA TRP A 170 -5.23 -4.70 12.86
C TRP A 170 -5.36 -3.89 14.15
N VAL A 171 -6.50 -3.21 14.31
CA VAL A 171 -6.86 -2.43 15.50
C VAL A 171 -8.16 -2.99 16.09
N PRO A 172 -8.10 -3.93 17.05
CA PRO A 172 -9.27 -4.62 17.59
C PRO A 172 -10.34 -3.69 18.15
N ASP A 173 -9.95 -2.65 18.90
CA ASP A 173 -10.87 -1.69 19.51
C ASP A 173 -11.78 -0.98 18.49
N LEU A 174 -11.33 -0.83 17.25
CA LEU A 174 -12.11 -0.23 16.16
C LEU A 174 -12.69 -1.27 15.20
N ARG A 175 -12.27 -2.52 15.34
CA ARG A 175 -12.40 -3.55 14.31
C ARG A 175 -11.95 -3.03 12.94
N LEU A 176 -10.80 -2.35 12.91
CA LEU A 176 -10.25 -1.71 11.72
C LEU A 176 -9.05 -2.51 11.20
N ALA A 177 -9.07 -2.87 9.93
CA ALA A 177 -7.91 -3.38 9.20
C ALA A 177 -7.40 -2.33 8.21
N VAL A 178 -6.15 -1.90 8.37
CA VAL A 178 -5.44 -1.06 7.38
C VAL A 178 -4.53 -1.98 6.58
N CYS A 179 -4.87 -2.22 5.33
CA CYS A 179 -4.42 -3.40 4.62
C CYS A 179 -3.19 -3.21 3.73
N GLY A 180 -2.75 -1.97 3.50
CA GLY A 180 -1.81 -1.70 2.41
C GLY A 180 -2.30 -2.37 1.11
N ASP A 181 -1.36 -2.89 0.34
CA ASP A 181 -1.67 -3.46 -0.98
C ASP A 181 -2.14 -4.92 -0.95
N ILE A 182 -2.52 -5.41 0.23
CA ILE A 182 -3.31 -6.63 0.35
C ILE A 182 -4.71 -6.40 -0.23
N VAL A 183 -5.23 -5.18 -0.13
CA VAL A 183 -6.59 -4.81 -0.54
C VAL A 183 -6.55 -3.53 -1.37
N TYR A 184 -7.33 -3.50 -2.45
CA TYR A 184 -7.45 -2.35 -3.36
C TYR A 184 -8.91 -1.88 -3.45
N GLY A 185 -9.10 -0.56 -3.61
CA GLY A 185 -10.39 0.06 -3.87
C GLY A 185 -10.76 0.09 -5.36
N GLN A 186 -11.43 1.15 -5.81
CA GLN A 186 -11.84 1.34 -7.21
C GLN A 186 -10.68 1.79 -8.12
N VAL A 187 -9.54 1.12 -8.01
CA VAL A 187 -8.37 1.27 -8.89
C VAL A 187 -7.96 -0.11 -9.43
N HIS A 188 -7.18 -0.16 -10.50
CA HIS A 188 -6.59 -1.42 -10.95
C HIS A 188 -5.49 -1.88 -10.00
N GLN A 189 -5.47 -3.18 -9.70
CA GLN A 189 -4.49 -3.82 -8.82
C GLN A 189 -3.11 -3.99 -9.49
N MET A 190 -2.03 -3.85 -8.73
CA MET A 190 -0.66 -4.06 -9.19
C MET A 190 -0.29 -5.56 -9.15
N LEU A 191 -0.57 -6.29 -10.23
CA LEU A 191 -0.24 -7.73 -10.32
C LEU A 191 1.20 -8.01 -10.80
N PHE A 192 2.09 -7.01 -10.82
CA PHE A 192 3.42 -7.18 -11.43
C PHE A 192 4.24 -8.27 -10.73
N GLU A 193 4.24 -8.31 -9.39
CA GLU A 193 4.97 -9.34 -8.66
C GLU A 193 4.11 -10.58 -8.37
N ALA A 194 2.78 -10.46 -8.35
CA ALA A 194 1.81 -11.56 -8.35
C ALA A 194 1.64 -12.20 -9.75
N ASN A 195 2.76 -12.43 -10.44
CA ASN A 195 2.80 -12.80 -11.86
C ASN A 195 2.62 -14.30 -12.17
N THR A 196 2.46 -15.15 -11.15
CA THR A 196 2.21 -16.59 -11.29
C THR A 196 0.85 -16.98 -10.71
N GLY A 197 0.31 -18.13 -11.11
CA GLY A 197 -0.93 -18.67 -10.54
C GLY A 197 -0.85 -18.83 -9.03
N ALA A 198 0.22 -19.50 -8.57
CA ALA A 198 0.47 -19.76 -7.15
C ALA A 198 0.50 -18.47 -6.30
N LYS A 199 1.12 -17.39 -6.80
CA LYS A 199 1.19 -16.10 -6.10
C LYS A 199 -0.16 -15.39 -6.06
N ARG A 200 -0.96 -15.47 -7.12
CA ARG A 200 -2.34 -14.93 -7.13
C ARG A 200 -3.23 -15.67 -6.14
N GLU A 201 -3.10 -16.99 -6.05
CA GLU A 201 -3.82 -17.79 -5.04
C GLU A 201 -3.31 -17.50 -3.62
N GLU A 202 -2.01 -17.23 -3.46
CA GLU A 202 -1.46 -16.78 -2.18
C GLU A 202 -2.02 -15.42 -1.76
N TRP A 203 -2.15 -14.47 -2.69
CA TRP A 203 -2.80 -13.19 -2.42
C TRP A 203 -4.28 -13.37 -2.05
N ILE A 204 -5.02 -14.28 -2.70
CA ILE A 204 -6.39 -14.59 -2.28
C ILE A 204 -6.42 -15.07 -0.81
N ARG A 205 -5.51 -15.98 -0.42
CA ARG A 205 -5.38 -16.43 0.98
C ARG A 205 -4.96 -15.30 1.93
N ALA A 206 -4.13 -14.36 1.47
CA ALA A 206 -3.77 -13.17 2.24
C ALA A 206 -5.01 -12.32 2.57
N VAL A 207 -5.92 -12.13 1.61
CA VAL A 207 -7.21 -11.45 1.86
C VAL A 207 -8.09 -12.25 2.83
N GLU A 208 -8.12 -13.58 2.72
CA GLU A 208 -8.89 -14.46 3.63
C GLU A 208 -8.39 -14.41 5.08
N LYS A 209 -7.08 -14.25 5.31
CA LYS A 209 -6.52 -13.98 6.65
C LYS A 209 -7.09 -12.70 7.26
N ILE A 210 -7.28 -11.65 6.46
CA ILE A 210 -7.87 -10.39 6.93
C ILE A 210 -9.37 -10.56 7.18
N GLU A 211 -10.09 -11.29 6.33
CA GLU A 211 -11.50 -11.60 6.54
C GLU A 211 -11.74 -12.35 7.86
N ALA A 212 -10.84 -13.27 8.23
CA ALA A 212 -10.93 -14.05 9.46
C ALA A 212 -10.83 -13.20 10.75
N LEU A 213 -10.30 -11.97 10.67
CA LEU A 213 -10.29 -11.01 11.78
C LEU A 213 -11.67 -10.35 12.00
N ASP A 214 -12.61 -10.56 11.07
CA ASP A 214 -13.95 -9.97 11.07
C ASP A 214 -13.91 -8.41 11.20
N PRO A 215 -13.20 -7.68 10.32
CA PRO A 215 -13.03 -6.22 10.42
C PRO A 215 -14.31 -5.48 10.05
N LEU A 216 -14.79 -4.49 10.82
CA LEU A 216 -15.89 -3.61 10.38
C LEU A 216 -15.46 -2.65 9.28
N TYR A 217 -14.25 -2.09 9.43
CA TYR A 217 -13.66 -1.14 8.49
C TYR A 217 -12.43 -1.75 7.85
N VAL A 218 -12.29 -1.56 6.53
CA VAL A 218 -11.16 -2.05 5.75
C VAL A 218 -10.65 -0.89 4.91
N VAL A 219 -9.39 -0.52 5.10
CA VAL A 219 -8.73 0.54 4.34
C VAL A 219 -7.78 -0.10 3.32
N PRO A 220 -8.08 0.00 2.01
CA PRO A 220 -7.18 -0.41 0.94
C PRO A 220 -5.92 0.47 0.89
N GLY A 221 -4.79 -0.05 0.42
CA GLY A 221 -3.57 0.73 0.19
C GLY A 221 -3.72 1.78 -0.91
N HIS A 222 -4.49 1.44 -1.95
CA HIS A 222 -4.86 2.36 -3.01
C HIS A 222 -6.38 2.36 -3.25
N CYS A 223 -6.99 3.55 -3.15
CA CYS A 223 -8.40 3.77 -3.48
C CYS A 223 -8.63 5.22 -3.94
N GLN A 224 -9.74 5.47 -4.64
CA GLN A 224 -10.17 6.81 -5.01
C GLN A 224 -10.69 7.58 -3.79
N GLU A 225 -10.56 8.91 -3.84
CA GLU A 225 -11.15 9.78 -2.83
C GLU A 225 -12.69 9.66 -2.85
N GLY A 226 -13.29 9.66 -1.66
CA GLY A 226 -14.75 9.57 -1.50
C GLY A 226 -15.31 8.14 -1.44
N GLU A 227 -14.48 7.11 -1.63
CA GLU A 227 -14.91 5.73 -1.42
C GLU A 227 -15.30 5.47 0.04
N VAL A 228 -16.45 4.79 0.24
CA VAL A 228 -16.84 4.30 1.56
C VAL A 228 -16.00 3.06 1.88
N LEU A 229 -15.07 3.22 2.82
CA LEU A 229 -14.13 2.18 3.22
C LEU A 229 -14.82 1.08 4.04
N GLY A 230 -14.76 -0.16 3.58
CA GLY A 230 -15.43 -1.27 4.26
C GLY A 230 -15.14 -2.64 3.68
N ARG A 231 -15.73 -3.67 4.32
CA ARG A 231 -15.52 -5.10 4.04
C ARG A 231 -15.68 -5.50 2.57
N TRP A 232 -16.50 -4.78 1.82
CA TRP A 232 -16.76 -5.08 0.40
C TRP A 232 -15.48 -5.03 -0.45
N HIS A 233 -14.46 -4.26 -0.03
CA HIS A 233 -13.14 -4.23 -0.65
C HIS A 233 -12.44 -5.60 -0.66
N LEU A 234 -12.64 -6.42 0.37
CA LEU A 234 -12.04 -7.76 0.47
C LEU A 234 -12.57 -8.67 -0.63
N ALA A 235 -13.90 -8.71 -0.79
CA ALA A 235 -14.56 -9.48 -1.84
C ALA A 235 -14.19 -8.96 -3.24
N ASN A 236 -14.18 -7.64 -3.43
CA ASN A 236 -13.84 -7.02 -4.70
C ASN A 236 -12.38 -7.25 -5.12
N THR A 237 -11.45 -7.23 -4.17
CA THR A 237 -10.03 -7.53 -4.42
C THR A 237 -9.87 -8.98 -4.90
N LYS A 238 -10.47 -9.95 -4.20
CA LYS A 238 -10.44 -11.36 -4.62
C LYS A 238 -11.11 -11.57 -5.98
N GLN A 239 -12.23 -10.89 -6.23
CA GLN A 239 -12.95 -11.01 -7.49
C GLN A 239 -12.11 -10.53 -8.68
N TYR A 240 -11.42 -9.40 -8.54
CA TYR A 240 -10.53 -8.87 -9.58
C TYR A 240 -9.37 -9.84 -9.89
N ILE A 241 -8.75 -10.45 -8.87
CA ILE A 241 -7.69 -11.45 -9.04
C ILE A 241 -8.20 -12.67 -9.83
N ARG A 242 -9.40 -13.17 -9.48
CA ARG A 242 -10.03 -14.29 -10.18
C ARG A 242 -10.38 -13.95 -11.62
N ASP A 243 -10.87 -12.74 -11.88
CA ASP A 243 -11.20 -12.32 -13.24
C ASP A 243 -9.95 -12.11 -14.08
N PHE A 244 -8.87 -11.58 -13.49
CA PHE A 244 -7.56 -11.55 -14.15
C PHE A 244 -7.11 -12.96 -14.53
N ALA A 245 -7.19 -13.93 -13.60
CA ALA A 245 -6.86 -15.33 -13.89
C ALA A 245 -7.70 -15.92 -15.04
N LYS A 246 -9.03 -15.69 -15.07
CA LYS A 246 -9.90 -16.10 -16.19
C LYS A 246 -9.52 -15.46 -17.52
N VAL A 247 -9.05 -14.22 -17.53
CA VAL A 247 -8.52 -13.58 -18.74
C VAL A 247 -7.26 -14.32 -19.21
N LEU A 248 -6.38 -14.72 -18.30
CA LEU A 248 -5.16 -15.46 -18.64
C LEU A 248 -5.43 -16.88 -19.18
N GLU A 249 -6.49 -17.55 -18.73
CA GLU A 249 -6.93 -18.86 -19.25
C GLU A 249 -7.21 -18.84 -20.76
N LYS A 250 -7.57 -17.67 -21.31
CA LYS A 250 -7.75 -17.45 -22.76
C LYS A 250 -6.43 -17.39 -23.54
N LYS A 251 -5.29 -17.52 -22.85
CA LYS A 251 -3.93 -17.54 -23.41
C LYS A 251 -3.61 -16.33 -24.29
N PRO A 252 -3.75 -15.09 -23.74
CA PRO A 252 -3.48 -13.85 -24.46
C PRO A 252 -2.05 -13.84 -25.02
N LYS A 253 -1.86 -13.19 -26.17
CA LYS A 253 -0.56 -13.14 -26.87
C LYS A 253 0.24 -11.87 -26.58
N SER A 254 -0.40 -10.86 -25.99
CA SER A 254 0.24 -9.60 -25.66
C SER A 254 -0.28 -9.01 -24.34
N PRO A 255 0.49 -8.15 -23.64
CA PRO A 255 -0.02 -7.40 -22.50
C PRO A 255 -1.27 -6.57 -22.86
N ARG A 256 -1.33 -6.08 -24.10
CA ARG A 256 -2.47 -5.30 -24.61
C ARG A 256 -3.78 -6.08 -24.57
N GLU A 257 -3.80 -7.35 -24.95
CA GLU A 257 -5.01 -8.19 -24.87
C GLU A 257 -5.51 -8.37 -23.43
N ILE A 258 -4.60 -8.46 -22.45
CA ILE A 258 -4.98 -8.52 -21.03
C ILE A 258 -5.59 -7.19 -20.59
N VAL A 259 -4.94 -6.07 -20.93
CA VAL A 259 -5.41 -4.73 -20.58
C VAL A 259 -6.79 -4.47 -21.16
N GLU A 260 -6.99 -4.73 -22.47
CA GLU A 260 -8.28 -4.56 -23.14
C GLU A 260 -9.40 -5.40 -22.50
N ALA A 261 -9.11 -6.68 -22.18
CA ALA A 261 -10.09 -7.55 -21.54
C ALA A 261 -10.45 -7.10 -20.12
N MET A 262 -9.46 -6.71 -19.31
CA MET A 262 -9.70 -6.26 -17.93
C MET A 262 -10.37 -4.89 -17.87
N THR A 263 -10.01 -3.94 -18.75
CA THR A 263 -10.70 -2.65 -18.85
C THR A 263 -12.15 -2.83 -19.31
N LYS A 264 -12.46 -3.83 -20.14
CA LYS A 264 -13.86 -4.14 -20.48
C LYS A 264 -14.67 -4.65 -19.27
N LEU A 265 -14.04 -5.40 -18.37
CA LEU A 265 -14.69 -5.89 -17.13
C LEU A 265 -14.81 -4.79 -16.08
N TYR A 266 -13.84 -3.87 -16.04
CA TYR A 266 -13.72 -2.82 -15.04
C TYR A 266 -13.49 -1.44 -15.69
N PRO A 267 -14.49 -0.90 -16.42
CA PRO A 267 -14.32 0.33 -17.19
C PRO A 267 -14.13 1.58 -16.32
N ASP A 268 -14.61 1.53 -15.07
CA ASP A 268 -14.60 2.67 -14.15
C ASP A 268 -13.45 2.64 -13.14
N ARG A 269 -12.56 1.64 -13.21
CA ARG A 269 -11.39 1.57 -12.31
C ARG A 269 -10.31 2.54 -12.76
N TYR A 270 -9.80 3.32 -11.80
CA TYR A 270 -8.73 4.27 -12.03
C TYR A 270 -7.36 3.58 -12.19
N ASN A 271 -6.39 4.31 -12.73
CA ASN A 271 -4.98 3.91 -12.94
C ASN A 271 -4.78 2.64 -13.78
N THR A 272 -4.96 2.75 -15.09
CA THR A 272 -4.61 1.68 -16.04
C THR A 272 -3.11 1.34 -16.06
N GLY A 273 -2.24 2.20 -15.51
CA GLY A 273 -0.80 1.95 -15.40
C GLY A 273 -0.48 0.70 -14.58
N ALA A 274 -1.14 0.51 -13.44
CA ALA A 274 -1.00 -0.70 -12.62
C ALA A 274 -1.42 -1.98 -13.38
N LEU A 275 -2.51 -1.91 -14.14
CA LEU A 275 -2.96 -3.01 -14.99
C LEU A 275 -1.95 -3.32 -16.12
N ILE A 276 -1.39 -2.30 -16.77
CA ILE A 276 -0.36 -2.47 -17.81
C ILE A 276 0.87 -3.16 -17.20
N MET A 277 1.33 -2.72 -16.04
CA MET A 277 2.44 -3.35 -15.33
C MET A 277 2.10 -4.80 -14.99
N GLY A 278 0.95 -5.09 -14.36
CA GLY A 278 0.51 -6.46 -14.07
C GLY A 278 0.48 -7.37 -15.31
N ALA A 279 -0.02 -6.86 -16.44
CA ALA A 279 -0.01 -7.58 -17.71
C ALA A 279 1.42 -7.85 -18.21
N MET A 280 2.35 -6.89 -18.08
CA MET A 280 3.76 -7.11 -18.40
C MET A 280 4.42 -8.14 -17.48
N GLY A 281 4.12 -8.11 -16.18
CA GLY A 281 4.64 -9.06 -15.20
C GLY A 281 4.30 -10.51 -15.56
N TYR A 282 3.08 -10.77 -16.03
CA TYR A 282 2.68 -12.08 -16.55
C TYR A 282 3.57 -12.57 -17.70
N PHE A 283 3.95 -11.69 -18.63
CA PHE A 283 4.84 -12.05 -19.76
C PHE A 283 6.31 -12.19 -19.36
N GLN A 284 6.72 -11.69 -18.20
CA GLN A 284 8.07 -11.88 -17.64
C GLN A 284 8.20 -13.19 -16.84
N ALA A 285 7.10 -13.71 -16.28
CA ALA A 285 7.11 -14.99 -15.58
C ALA A 285 7.45 -16.16 -16.52
N LEU A 286 8.10 -17.20 -15.98
CA LEU A 286 8.34 -18.45 -16.70
C LEU A 286 7.02 -19.02 -17.21
N LYS A 287 7.00 -19.52 -18.45
CA LYS A 287 5.74 -19.91 -19.12
C LYS A 287 4.95 -20.97 -18.35
N GLU A 288 5.64 -21.87 -17.65
CA GLU A 288 5.05 -22.98 -16.89
C GLU A 288 4.39 -22.54 -15.57
N SER A 289 4.79 -21.39 -15.00
CA SER A 289 4.25 -20.89 -13.73
C SER A 289 3.15 -19.83 -13.88
N ARG A 290 2.82 -19.48 -15.13
CA ARG A 290 1.93 -18.36 -15.47
C ARG A 290 0.47 -18.55 -15.08
N ILE A 291 -0.03 -19.79 -15.15
CA ILE A 291 -1.44 -20.14 -14.89
C ILE A 291 -1.58 -20.67 -13.48
#